data_AF-A0A7Y6BTM7-F1
#
_entry.id   AF-A0A7Y6BTM7-F1
#
_cell.length_a   1.000
_cell.length_b   1.000
_cell.length_c   1.000
_cell.angle_alpha   90.00
_cell.angle_beta   90.00
_cell.angle_gamma   90.00
#
_symmetry.space_group_name_H-M   'P 1'
#
loop_
_entity.id
_entity.type
_entity.pdbx_description
1 polymer ?
#
loop_
_entity_poly.entity_id
_entity_poly.type
_entity_poly.pdbx_seq_one_letter_code
_entity_poly.pdbx_strand_id
1 'polypeptide(L)'
;MDNYDKHAEVLNTLVYTLNSGVKGSIELSKSQLEEWEECYKSNKRFVIESGKYVFGLNPNLVADFKCLRAQSIETSSVHIIQTHIEEAEKELEEDPLISFKIVCKCSATYLTPSRKSRRKSNCKYCQSPVFVDYSSGIIETHYGNGLLMTNTKYVDKNAARPEGYDDLKRTYSGSRREEIRV
;
A
#
# COMPACT_ATOMS: atom_id res chain seq x y z
N MET A 1 6.51 45.43 -8.38
CA MET A 1 7.33 44.40 -9.04
C MET A 1 7.84 43.47 -7.97
N ASP A 2 7.32 42.28 -7.72
CA ASP A 2 6.27 41.52 -8.40
C ASP A 2 5.52 40.70 -7.35
N ASN A 3 4.20 40.75 -7.46
CA ASN A 3 3.24 40.11 -6.57
C ASN A 3 3.08 38.65 -7.07
N TYR A 4 3.77 37.70 -6.45
CA TYR A 4 3.58 36.28 -6.74
C TYR A 4 2.40 35.76 -5.92
N ASP A 5 1.20 36.04 -6.41
CA ASP A 5 -0.04 35.34 -6.02
C ASP A 5 0.11 33.87 -6.41
N LYS A 6 0.63 33.04 -5.50
CA LYS A 6 0.51 31.59 -5.60
C LYS A 6 -0.94 31.24 -5.26
N HIS A 7 -1.80 31.26 -6.26
CA HIS A 7 -3.08 30.59 -6.21
C HIS A 7 -2.82 29.15 -5.73
N ALA A 8 -3.25 28.84 -4.50
CA ALA A 8 -3.30 27.49 -4.00
C ALA A 8 -4.30 26.73 -4.87
N GLU A 9 -3.81 26.06 -5.91
CA GLU A 9 -4.65 25.22 -6.76
C GLU A 9 -5.30 24.16 -5.88
N VAL A 10 -6.63 24.18 -5.87
CA VAL A 10 -7.43 23.19 -5.14
C VAL A 10 -7.22 21.84 -5.81
N LEU A 11 -6.38 21.00 -5.21
CA LEU A 11 -6.10 19.65 -5.66
C LEU A 11 -7.32 18.75 -5.41
N ASN A 12 -7.67 17.94 -6.40
CA ASN A 12 -8.71 16.93 -6.32
C ASN A 12 -8.05 15.56 -6.19
N THR A 13 -8.63 14.66 -5.39
CA THR A 13 -8.07 13.31 -5.24
C THR A 13 -8.79 12.33 -6.18
N LEU A 14 -8.05 11.80 -7.15
CA LEU A 14 -8.48 10.70 -7.99
C LEU A 14 -8.08 9.37 -7.33
N VAL A 15 -9.07 8.58 -6.91
CA VAL A 15 -8.88 7.22 -6.40
C VAL A 15 -9.24 6.24 -7.51
N TYR A 16 -8.29 5.44 -7.98
CA TYR A 16 -8.52 4.46 -9.05
C TYR A 16 -8.29 3.03 -8.56
N THR A 17 -9.01 2.08 -9.15
CA THR A 17 -8.87 0.65 -8.92
C THR A 17 -8.50 -0.02 -10.23
N LEU A 18 -7.37 -0.71 -10.26
CA LEU A 18 -6.95 -1.48 -11.44
C LEU A 18 -7.76 -2.78 -11.56
N ASN A 19 -7.78 -3.37 -12.75
CA ASN A 19 -8.37 -4.69 -13.02
C ASN A 19 -7.77 -5.82 -12.16
N SER A 20 -6.55 -5.62 -11.64
CA SER A 20 -5.90 -6.49 -10.67
C SER A 20 -6.46 -6.37 -9.24
N GLY A 21 -7.36 -5.40 -8.99
CA GLY A 21 -7.91 -5.06 -7.68
C GLY A 21 -7.01 -4.13 -6.84
N VAL A 22 -5.86 -3.71 -7.37
CA VAL A 22 -4.97 -2.75 -6.70
C VAL A 22 -5.59 -1.35 -6.73
N LYS A 23 -5.68 -0.71 -5.57
CA LYS A 23 -6.17 0.66 -5.42
C LYS A 23 -5.00 1.64 -5.33
N GLY A 24 -5.10 2.77 -6.03
CA GLY A 24 -4.18 3.89 -5.94
C GLY A 24 -4.94 5.19 -5.76
N SER A 25 -4.26 6.20 -5.21
CA SER A 25 -4.77 7.57 -5.10
C SER A 25 -3.73 8.52 -5.66
N ILE A 26 -4.19 9.51 -6.42
CA ILE A 26 -3.35 10.58 -6.95
C ILE A 26 -4.05 11.92 -6.79
N GLU A 27 -3.30 12.95 -6.44
CA GLU A 27 -3.78 14.32 -6.38
C GLU A 27 -3.55 14.97 -7.74
N LEU A 28 -4.63 15.48 -8.33
CA LEU A 28 -4.65 16.10 -9.64
C LEU A 28 -5.24 17.50 -9.53
N SER A 29 -4.71 18.44 -10.30
CA SER A 29 -5.40 19.71 -10.52
C SER A 29 -6.73 19.46 -11.24
N LYS A 30 -7.63 20.45 -11.22
CA LYS A 30 -8.90 20.35 -11.93
C LYS A 30 -8.71 20.08 -13.44
N SER A 31 -7.73 20.74 -14.07
CA SER A 31 -7.43 20.55 -15.49
C SER A 31 -6.91 19.15 -15.79
N GLN A 32 -6.04 18.60 -14.94
CA GLN A 32 -5.53 17.23 -15.08
C GLN A 32 -6.61 16.16 -14.89
N LEU A 33 -7.60 16.44 -14.03
CA LEU A 33 -8.74 15.54 -13.87
C LEU A 33 -9.63 15.52 -15.12
N GLU A 34 -9.90 16.68 -15.72
CA GLU A 34 -10.65 16.78 -16.97
C GLU A 34 -9.91 16.05 -18.11
N GLU A 35 -8.57 16.19 -18.18
CA GLU A 35 -7.72 15.46 -19.12
C GLU A 35 -7.76 13.94 -18.86
N TRP A 36 -7.75 13.51 -17.59
CA TRP A 36 -7.91 12.11 -17.22
C TRP A 36 -9.26 11.56 -17.71
N GLU A 37 -10.37 12.28 -17.51
CA GLU A 37 -11.69 11.85 -17.98
C GLU A 37 -11.74 11.70 -19.50
N GLU A 38 -11.11 12.61 -20.24
CA GLU A 38 -11.02 12.54 -21.70
C GLU A 38 -10.17 11.35 -22.16
N CYS A 39 -9.02 11.14 -21.51
CA CYS A 39 -8.16 9.99 -21.74
C CYS A 39 -8.88 8.68 -21.44
N TYR A 40 -9.69 8.63 -20.39
CA TYR A 40 -10.51 7.47 -20.03
C TYR A 40 -11.58 7.17 -21.08
N LYS A 41 -12.31 8.20 -21.54
CA LYS A 41 -13.35 8.06 -22.59
C LYS A 41 -12.77 7.68 -23.95
N SER A 42 -11.63 8.25 -24.32
CA SER A 42 -10.96 8.00 -25.60
C SER A 42 -9.99 6.81 -25.58
N ASN A 43 -9.84 6.19 -24.41
CA ASN A 43 -8.95 5.06 -24.16
C ASN A 43 -7.48 5.33 -24.50
N LYS A 44 -7.04 6.57 -24.28
CA LYS A 44 -5.67 7.02 -24.48
C LYS A 44 -4.89 6.94 -23.16
N ARG A 45 -3.60 6.63 -23.25
CA ARG A 45 -2.73 6.58 -22.06
C ARG A 45 -2.63 7.98 -21.47
N PHE A 46 -2.96 8.11 -20.20
CA PHE A 46 -2.80 9.35 -19.46
C PHE A 46 -1.39 9.39 -18.89
N VAL A 47 -0.66 10.48 -19.13
CA VAL A 47 0.68 10.69 -18.58
C VAL A 47 0.75 12.13 -18.09
N ILE A 48 1.11 12.29 -16.83
CA ILE A 48 1.31 13.61 -16.22
C ILE A 48 2.69 13.68 -15.58
N GLU A 49 3.23 14.89 -15.56
CA GLU A 49 4.47 15.21 -14.89
C GLU A 49 4.15 16.09 -13.68
N SER A 50 4.51 15.62 -12.49
CA SER A 50 4.36 16.35 -11.25
C SER A 50 5.74 16.54 -10.62
N GLY A 51 6.31 17.74 -10.79
CA GLY A 51 7.63 18.10 -10.29
C GLY A 51 8.74 17.24 -10.91
N LYS A 52 9.26 16.27 -10.16
CA LYS A 52 10.33 15.35 -10.59
C LYS A 52 9.83 13.95 -11.00
N TYR A 53 8.51 13.73 -10.94
CA TYR A 53 7.91 12.40 -11.15
C TYR A 53 7.01 12.41 -12.38
N VAL A 54 7.19 11.42 -13.25
CA VAL A 54 6.28 11.13 -14.35
C VAL A 54 5.36 10.01 -13.91
N PHE A 55 4.05 10.29 -13.89
CA PHE A 55 3.02 9.32 -13.58
C PHE A 55 2.25 8.97 -14.85
N GLY A 56 2.10 7.68 -15.12
CA GLY A 56 1.34 7.18 -16.26
C GLY A 56 0.26 6.21 -15.82
N LEU A 57 -0.96 6.40 -16.32
CA LEU A 57 -2.10 5.53 -16.07
C LEU A 57 -2.73 5.09 -17.39
N ASN A 58 -2.89 3.78 -17.56
CA ASN A 58 -3.55 3.20 -18.73
C ASN A 58 -5.04 2.98 -18.43
N PRO A 59 -5.97 3.70 -19.07
CA PRO A 59 -7.40 3.55 -18.81
C PRO A 59 -7.94 2.13 -18.99
N ASN A 60 -7.40 1.36 -19.95
CA ASN A 60 -7.80 -0.04 -20.16
C ASN A 60 -7.62 -0.94 -18.93
N LEU A 61 -6.72 -0.56 -18.03
CA LEU A 61 -6.42 -1.33 -16.83
C LEU A 61 -7.15 -0.80 -15.61
N VAL A 62 -7.90 0.30 -15.71
CA VAL A 62 -8.68 0.86 -14.61
C VAL A 62 -10.09 0.28 -14.68
N ALA A 63 -10.47 -0.44 -13.62
CA ALA A 63 -11.79 -1.05 -13.49
C ALA A 63 -12.84 -0.07 -12.94
N ASP A 64 -12.44 0.81 -12.02
CA ASP A 64 -13.28 1.85 -11.43
C ASP A 64 -12.42 3.03 -10.97
N PHE A 65 -12.95 4.25 -11.00
CA PHE A 65 -12.31 5.43 -10.42
C PHE A 65 -13.34 6.38 -9.78
N LYS A 66 -12.89 7.10 -8.76
CA LYS A 66 -13.69 8.09 -8.03
C LYS A 66 -12.89 9.37 -7.87
N CYS A 67 -13.52 10.50 -8.18
CA CYS A 67 -12.94 11.81 -7.89
C CYS A 67 -13.59 12.38 -6.64
N LEU A 68 -12.77 12.66 -5.62
CA LEU A 68 -13.18 13.45 -4.47
C LEU A 68 -12.87 14.91 -4.80
N ARG A 69 -13.91 15.69 -5.06
CA ARG A 69 -13.77 17.15 -5.15
C ARG A 69 -13.56 17.70 -3.76
N ALA A 70 -12.58 18.58 -3.61
CA ALA A 70 -12.47 19.40 -2.40
C ALA A 70 -13.63 20.41 -2.41
N GLN A 71 -14.81 20.00 -1.93
CA GLN A 71 -15.87 20.92 -1.60
C GLN A 71 -15.56 21.52 -0.22
N SER A 72 -15.70 22.85 -0.15
CA SER A 72 -15.71 23.61 1.09
C SER A 72 -16.54 22.88 2.15
N ILE A 73 -15.88 22.61 3.27
CA ILE A 73 -16.37 21.83 4.41
C ILE A 73 -17.64 22.47 4.95
N GLU A 74 -18.80 21.87 4.67
CA GLU A 74 -19.96 22.02 5.56
C GLU A 74 -19.75 21.10 6.77
N THR A 75 -19.56 21.78 7.89
CA THR A 75 -19.28 21.31 9.23
C THR A 75 -20.29 20.27 9.72
N SER A 76 -19.91 18.98 9.70
CA SER A 76 -20.40 17.95 10.63
C SER A 76 -19.59 16.64 10.59
N SER A 77 -18.78 16.39 9.56
CA SER A 77 -18.00 15.14 9.41
C SER A 77 -16.48 15.31 9.50
N VAL A 78 -15.97 16.54 9.57
CA VAL A 78 -14.52 16.84 9.50
C VAL A 78 -13.86 16.94 10.88
N HIS A 79 -14.63 17.00 11.97
CA HIS A 79 -14.08 16.98 13.33
C HIS A 79 -13.63 15.59 13.82
N ILE A 80 -13.85 14.53 13.04
CA ILE A 80 -13.43 13.16 13.39
C ILE A 80 -12.08 12.79 12.73
N ILE A 81 -11.64 13.50 11.69
CA ILE A 81 -10.46 13.07 10.91
C ILE A 81 -9.22 13.92 11.21
N GLN A 82 -9.35 15.21 11.51
CA GLN A 82 -8.17 16.09 11.63
C GLN A 82 -7.51 16.06 13.01
N THR A 83 -8.25 15.81 14.10
CA THR A 83 -7.67 15.71 15.45
C THR A 83 -6.86 14.42 15.66
N HIS A 84 -7.06 13.41 14.81
CA HIS A 84 -6.31 12.14 14.87
C HIS A 84 -4.96 12.16 14.13
N ILE A 85 -4.60 13.25 13.46
CA ILE A 85 -3.36 13.31 12.67
C ILE A 85 -2.23 14.03 13.42
N GLU A 86 -2.51 15.02 14.27
CA GLU A 86 -1.44 15.81 14.91
C GLU A 86 -1.13 15.43 16.38
N GLU A 87 -2.03 14.75 17.10
CA GLU A 87 -1.71 14.19 18.43
C GLU A 87 -1.10 12.77 18.37
N ALA A 88 -1.06 12.15 17.18
CA ALA A 88 -0.49 10.82 16.97
C ALA A 88 0.98 10.82 16.48
N GLU A 89 1.64 11.98 16.46
CA GLU A 89 3.08 12.08 16.14
C GLU A 89 3.98 11.98 17.37
N LYS A 90 3.43 11.58 18.54
CA LYS A 90 4.19 11.44 19.77
C LYS A 90 3.78 10.22 20.61
N GLU A 91 3.77 9.03 19.99
CA GLU A 91 3.98 7.69 20.62
C GLU A 91 3.54 6.54 19.69
N LEU A 92 4.23 6.33 18.57
CA LEU A 92 4.12 5.05 17.85
C LEU A 92 5.49 4.60 17.39
N GLU A 93 6.05 3.63 18.11
CA GLU A 93 7.09 2.75 17.58
C GLU A 93 6.64 2.24 16.20
N GLU A 94 7.44 2.52 15.17
CA GLU A 94 7.17 2.04 13.81
C GLU A 94 7.04 0.50 13.81
N ASP A 95 5.83 -0.03 13.61
CA ASP A 95 5.58 -1.48 13.50
C ASP A 95 6.48 -2.08 12.41
N PRO A 96 7.51 -2.88 12.79
CA PRO A 96 8.59 -3.20 11.88
C PRO A 96 8.12 -4.13 10.76
N LEU A 97 8.68 -3.96 9.57
CA LEU A 97 8.47 -4.89 8.46
C LEU A 97 9.29 -6.17 8.69
N ILE A 98 8.66 -7.33 8.60
CA ILE A 98 9.32 -8.65 8.70
C ILE A 98 8.98 -9.52 7.49
N SER A 99 9.75 -10.58 7.29
CA SER A 99 9.55 -11.54 6.21
C SER A 99 8.46 -12.55 6.57
N PHE A 100 7.46 -12.72 5.69
CA PHE A 100 6.47 -13.78 5.79
C PHE A 100 6.64 -14.79 4.67
N LYS A 101 6.69 -16.08 5.02
CA LYS A 101 6.55 -17.17 4.05
C LYS A 101 5.08 -17.50 3.90
N ILE A 102 4.54 -17.34 2.70
CA ILE A 102 3.19 -17.74 2.36
C ILE A 102 3.24 -19.17 1.83
N VAL A 103 2.42 -20.06 2.39
CA VAL A 103 2.15 -21.40 1.85
C VAL A 103 0.64 -21.54 1.67
N CYS A 104 0.19 -21.59 0.42
CA CYS A 104 -1.23 -21.60 0.09
C CYS A 104 -1.69 -22.97 -0.42
N LYS A 105 -2.95 -23.32 -0.15
CA LYS A 105 -3.65 -24.48 -0.71
C LYS A 105 -3.71 -24.52 -2.24
N CYS A 106 -3.49 -23.39 -2.92
CA CYS A 106 -3.34 -23.33 -4.39
C CYS A 106 -1.91 -23.70 -4.85
N SER A 107 -1.13 -24.35 -3.99
CA SER A 107 0.29 -24.72 -4.21
C SER A 107 1.27 -23.54 -4.29
N ALA A 108 0.82 -22.30 -4.13
CA ALA A 108 1.70 -21.14 -4.13
C ALA A 108 2.54 -21.09 -2.85
N THR A 109 3.87 -21.02 -3.02
CA THR A 109 4.82 -20.76 -1.94
C THR A 109 5.72 -19.59 -2.31
N TYR A 110 5.78 -18.56 -1.47
CA TYR A 110 6.61 -17.37 -1.73
C TYR A 110 6.89 -16.59 -0.44
N LEU A 111 7.90 -15.73 -0.48
CA LEU A 111 8.17 -14.76 0.59
C LEU A 111 7.58 -13.40 0.27
N THR A 112 7.13 -12.67 1.28
CA THR A 112 6.69 -11.29 1.17
C THR A 112 7.03 -10.50 2.43
N PRO A 113 7.57 -9.28 2.32
CA PRO A 113 7.69 -8.41 3.47
C PRO A 113 6.29 -7.91 3.87
N SER A 114 6.03 -7.85 5.18
CA SER A 114 4.81 -7.23 5.71
C SER A 114 5.00 -6.75 7.14
N ARG A 115 4.06 -5.95 7.63
CA ARG A 115 4.05 -5.45 9.01
C ARG A 115 4.02 -6.62 10.00
N LYS A 116 4.86 -6.56 11.04
CA LYS A 116 4.96 -7.61 12.07
C LYS A 116 3.63 -7.86 12.77
N SER A 117 2.84 -6.80 13.01
CA SER A 117 1.48 -6.93 13.55
C SER A 117 0.48 -7.66 12.65
N ARG A 118 0.76 -7.83 11.35
CA ARG A 118 -0.21 -8.38 10.38
C ARG A 118 -0.40 -9.88 10.59
N ARG A 119 -1.61 -10.28 11.01
CA ARG A 119 -1.99 -11.69 11.22
C ARG A 119 -2.70 -12.38 10.06
N LYS A 120 -3.15 -11.63 9.06
CA LYS A 120 -3.92 -12.12 7.92
C LYS A 120 -3.44 -11.43 6.64
N SER A 121 -3.35 -12.19 5.56
CA SER A 121 -3.13 -11.68 4.21
C SER A 121 -3.94 -12.49 3.20
N ASN A 122 -3.83 -12.15 1.93
CA ASN A 122 -4.40 -12.91 0.82
C ASN A 122 -3.27 -13.48 -0.04
N CYS A 123 -3.46 -14.70 -0.53
CA CYS A 123 -2.55 -15.30 -1.50
C CYS A 123 -2.57 -14.48 -2.80
N LYS A 124 -1.41 -14.02 -3.28
CA LYS A 124 -1.31 -13.18 -4.49
C LYS A 124 -1.77 -13.88 -5.79
N TYR A 125 -1.92 -15.21 -5.77
CA TYR A 125 -2.31 -16.00 -6.94
C TYR A 125 -3.80 -16.36 -6.94
N CYS A 126 -4.31 -16.95 -5.85
CA CYS A 126 -5.71 -17.40 -5.78
C CYS A 126 -6.61 -16.51 -4.91
N GLN A 127 -6.06 -15.44 -4.33
CA GLN A 127 -6.73 -14.50 -3.42
C GLN A 127 -7.37 -15.12 -2.17
N SER A 128 -7.16 -16.41 -1.92
CA SER A 128 -7.62 -17.07 -0.70
C SER A 128 -6.90 -16.48 0.53
N PRO A 129 -7.62 -16.28 1.64
CA PRO A 129 -7.02 -15.79 2.86
C PRO A 129 -5.98 -16.78 3.41
N VAL A 130 -4.90 -16.26 3.94
CA VAL A 130 -3.82 -16.97 4.66
C VAL A 130 -3.60 -16.29 6.00
N PHE A 131 -3.26 -17.08 7.02
CA PHE A 131 -3.18 -16.63 8.40
C PHE A 131 -1.81 -16.96 8.99
N VAL A 132 -1.29 -16.07 9.83
CA VAL A 132 -0.02 -16.30 10.53
C VAL A 132 -0.15 -17.49 11.46
N ASP A 133 0.74 -18.45 11.30
CA ASP A 133 0.80 -19.64 12.11
C ASP A 133 1.94 -19.57 13.11
N TYR A 134 1.64 -19.07 14.31
CA TYR A 134 2.61 -19.02 15.41
C TYR A 134 3.05 -20.39 15.92
N SER A 135 2.26 -21.45 15.69
CA SER A 135 2.65 -22.82 16.07
C SER A 135 3.86 -23.33 15.29
N SER A 136 4.11 -22.77 14.11
CA SER A 136 5.31 -23.09 13.31
C SER A 136 6.57 -22.39 13.81
N GLY A 137 6.47 -21.57 14.85
CA GLY A 137 7.62 -20.81 15.37
C GLY A 137 8.11 -19.74 14.41
N ILE A 138 9.32 -19.26 14.68
CA ILE A 138 10.09 -18.45 13.75
C ILE A 138 10.72 -19.38 12.72
N ILE A 139 10.52 -19.06 11.44
CA ILE A 139 11.07 -19.82 10.34
C ILE A 139 12.30 -19.11 9.78
N GLU A 140 13.33 -19.88 9.46
CA GLU A 140 14.47 -19.39 8.69
C GLU A 140 14.06 -19.24 7.22
N THR A 141 14.37 -18.11 6.62
CA THR A 141 14.17 -17.84 5.20
C THR A 141 15.47 -17.35 4.57
N HIS A 142 15.56 -17.40 3.25
CA HIS A 142 16.74 -16.88 2.53
C HIS A 142 16.96 -15.38 2.70
N TYR A 143 15.97 -14.65 3.22
CA TYR A 143 16.10 -13.26 3.65
C TYR A 143 16.04 -13.16 5.17
N GLY A 144 16.62 -14.10 5.92
CA GLY A 144 16.62 -14.11 7.39
C GLY A 144 15.34 -14.63 8.05
N ASN A 145 15.24 -14.44 9.36
CA ASN A 145 14.13 -14.96 10.16
C ASN A 145 12.80 -14.30 9.82
N GLY A 146 11.73 -15.09 9.86
CA GLY A 146 10.39 -14.66 9.50
C GLY A 146 9.29 -15.54 10.10
N LEU A 147 8.06 -15.33 9.65
CA LEU A 147 6.89 -16.08 10.11
C LEU A 147 6.17 -16.78 8.96
N LEU A 148 5.51 -17.90 9.26
CA LEU A 148 4.68 -18.62 8.30
C LEU A 148 3.28 -18.01 8.25
N MET A 149 2.74 -17.77 7.06
CA MET A 149 1.31 -17.65 6.83
C MET A 149 0.82 -18.81 5.96
N THR A 150 -0.23 -19.48 6.42
CA THR A 150 -0.79 -20.62 5.70
C THR A 150 -2.31 -20.69 5.75
N ASN A 151 -2.88 -21.42 4.80
CA ASN A 151 -4.26 -21.90 4.82
C ASN A 151 -4.37 -23.39 4.47
N THR A 152 -3.27 -24.13 4.54
CA THR A 152 -3.23 -25.58 4.30
C THR A 152 -3.62 -26.40 5.52
N LYS A 153 -3.63 -25.77 6.71
CA LYS A 153 -4.05 -26.36 7.98
C LYS A 153 -4.87 -25.37 8.79
N TYR A 154 -5.52 -25.86 9.84
CA TYR A 154 -6.14 -25.00 10.84
C TYR A 154 -5.05 -24.17 11.55
N VAL A 155 -5.32 -22.88 11.71
CA VAL A 155 -4.43 -21.92 12.39
C VAL A 155 -5.17 -21.35 13.58
N ASP A 156 -4.65 -21.58 14.78
CA ASP A 156 -5.20 -21.01 15.99
C ASP A 156 -4.85 -19.52 16.09
N LYS A 157 -5.88 -18.68 16.15
CA LYS A 157 -5.74 -17.22 16.25
C LYS A 157 -5.28 -16.76 17.63
N ASN A 158 -5.47 -17.61 18.64
CA ASN A 158 -5.15 -17.34 20.05
C ASN A 158 -3.80 -17.95 20.45
N ALA A 159 -3.10 -18.61 19.53
CA ALA A 159 -1.77 -19.15 19.80
C ALA A 159 -0.84 -18.06 20.33
N ALA A 160 -0.04 -18.42 21.35
CA ALA A 160 0.98 -17.55 21.88
C ALA A 160 2.01 -17.20 20.80
N ARG A 161 2.56 -15.98 20.86
CA ARG A 161 3.66 -15.58 19.98
C ARG A 161 4.87 -16.48 20.26
N PRO A 162 5.63 -16.87 19.23
CA PRO A 162 6.81 -17.71 19.42
C PRO A 162 7.91 -16.94 20.15
N GLU A 163 8.81 -17.68 20.81
CA GLU A 163 10.02 -17.13 21.41
C GLU A 163 10.86 -16.39 20.34
N GLY A 164 11.41 -15.23 20.71
CA GLY A 164 12.16 -14.36 19.78
C GLY A 164 11.29 -13.54 18.82
N TYR A 165 9.95 -13.60 18.93
CA TYR A 165 9.06 -12.78 18.10
C TYR A 165 9.38 -11.29 18.23
N ASP A 166 9.68 -10.83 19.45
CA ASP A 166 9.96 -9.42 19.70
C ASP A 166 11.25 -8.95 19.02
N ASP A 167 12.22 -9.86 18.83
CA ASP A 167 13.49 -9.60 18.15
C ASP A 167 13.41 -9.65 16.62
N LEU A 168 12.27 -10.09 16.05
CA LEU A 168 12.08 -10.09 14.60
C LEU A 168 12.13 -8.66 14.06
N LYS A 169 13.16 -8.39 13.24
CA LYS A 169 13.39 -7.12 12.55
C LYS A 169 13.37 -7.33 11.03
N ARG A 170 13.40 -6.21 10.30
CA ARG A 170 13.44 -6.21 8.83
C ARG A 170 14.72 -6.86 8.34
N THR A 171 14.57 -8.02 7.72
CA THR A 171 15.66 -8.79 7.12
C THR A 171 15.66 -8.71 5.58
N TYR A 172 14.65 -8.04 4.99
CA TYR A 172 14.63 -7.73 3.56
C TYR A 172 15.58 -6.56 3.23
N SER A 173 16.85 -6.88 2.96
CA SER A 173 17.75 -6.02 2.19
C SER A 173 17.59 -6.31 0.70
N GLY A 174 16.43 -5.97 0.14
CA GLY A 174 16.31 -5.83 -1.31
C GLY A 174 17.27 -4.71 -1.71
N SER A 175 18.37 -5.09 -2.34
CA SER A 175 19.42 -4.27 -2.90
C SER A 175 18.92 -2.90 -3.37
N ARG A 176 19.42 -1.83 -2.74
CA ARG A 176 19.83 -0.66 -3.53
C ARG A 176 20.69 -1.25 -4.64
N ARG A 177 20.28 -1.12 -5.90
CA ARG A 177 21.15 -1.41 -7.04
C ARG A 177 22.48 -0.69 -6.76
N GLU A 178 23.52 -1.45 -6.45
CA GLU A 178 24.87 -0.95 -6.60
C GLU A 178 25.00 -0.59 -8.09
N GLU A 179 25.15 0.70 -8.34
CA GLU A 179 25.58 1.20 -9.63
C GLU A 179 26.97 0.61 -9.89
N ILE A 180 27.02 -0.46 -10.67
CA ILE A 180 28.25 -0.85 -11.34
C ILE A 180 28.52 0.25 -12.36
N ARG A 181 29.40 1.19 -11.98
CA ARG A 181 30.13 2.03 -12.93
C ARG A 181 30.88 1.11 -13.88
N VAL A 182 30.53 1.17 -15.16
CA VAL A 182 31.43 0.82 -16.28
C VAL A 182 31.87 2.13 -16.91
#